data_AF-A0AAU8S1L5-F1
#
_entry.id   AF-A0AAU8S1L5-F1
#
_cell.length_a   1.000
_cell.length_b   1.000
_cell.length_c   1.000
_cell.angle_alpha   90.00
_cell.angle_beta   90.00
_cell.angle_gamma   90.00
#
_symmetry.space_group_name_H-M   'P 1'
#
loop_
_entity.id
_entity.type
_entity.pdbx_description
1 polymer ?
#
loop_
_entity_poly.entity_id
_entity_poly.type
_entity_poly.pdbx_seq_one_letter_code
_entity_poly.pdbx_strand_id
1 'polypeptide(L)' 'MTTEEYIRDLFSGAPLLSLEQLAEVLHRSKDGLRISLSGDNEISRKFLPCKVRIGRRIYFRTADVAKVLEQG' A
#
# COMPACT_ATOMS: atom_id res chain seq x y z
N MET A 1 -11.44 14.63 7.09
CA MET A 1 -10.23 13.79 7.07
C MET A 1 -10.43 12.74 5.99
N THR A 2 -9.67 12.83 4.91
CA THR A 2 -9.68 11.85 3.82
C THR A 2 -8.88 10.60 4.19
N THR A 3 -9.07 9.49 3.47
CA THR A 3 -8.28 8.27 3.67
C THR A 3 -6.78 8.54 3.44
N GLU A 4 -6.46 9.37 2.46
CA GLU A 4 -5.07 9.78 2.19
C GLU A 4 -4.48 10.57 3.38
N GLU A 5 -5.20 11.58 3.87
CA GLU A 5 -4.77 12.37 5.04
C GLU A 5 -4.50 11.49 6.25
N TYR A 6 -5.42 10.56 6.54
CA TYR A 6 -5.27 9.61 7.64
C TYR A 6 -4.00 8.75 7.51
N ILE A 7 -3.76 8.15 6.34
CA ILE A 7 -2.56 7.32 6.12
C ILE A 7 -1.29 8.17 6.22
N ARG A 8 -1.32 9.42 5.73
CA ARG A 8 -0.19 10.33 5.84
C ARG A 8 0.10 10.69 7.29
N ASP A 9 -0.92 10.93 8.11
CA ASP A 9 -0.75 11.24 9.54
C ASP A 9 -0.13 10.04 10.30
N LEU A 10 -0.53 8.81 9.98
CA LEU A 10 0.05 7.59 10.56
C LEU A 10 1.56 7.47 10.30
N PHE A 11 2.03 7.93 9.14
CA PHE A 11 3.41 7.75 8.69
C PHE A 11 4.16 9.08 8.48
N SER A 12 3.90 10.08 9.32
CA SER A 12 4.65 11.35 9.34
C SER A 12 4.68 12.09 7.98
N GLY A 13 3.55 12.11 7.28
CA GLY A 13 3.39 12.79 6.00
C GLY A 13 3.94 12.02 4.79
N ALA A 14 4.35 10.75 4.95
CA ALA A 14 5.03 9.99 3.92
C ALA A 14 4.17 9.82 2.63
N PRO A 15 4.69 10.25 1.46
CA PRO A 15 3.99 10.10 0.18
C PRO A 15 4.09 8.66 -0.40
N LEU A 16 4.97 7.84 0.19
CA LEU A 16 5.27 6.49 -0.23
C LEU A 16 5.28 5.57 0.99
N LEU A 17 4.56 4.46 0.89
CA LEU A 17 4.53 3.40 1.89
C LEU A 17 5.53 2.30 1.53
N SER A 18 6.27 1.80 2.52
CA SER A 18 6.99 0.53 2.38
C SER A 18 6.01 -0.65 2.36
N LEU A 19 6.51 -1.86 2.09
CA LEU A 19 5.69 -3.07 2.16
C LEU A 19 5.16 -3.32 3.58
N GLU A 20 5.96 -2.99 4.60
CA GLU A 20 5.59 -3.08 6.02
C GLU A 20 4.45 -2.12 6.36
N GLN A 21 4.57 -0.86 5.95
CA GLN A 21 3.54 0.15 6.20
C GLN A 21 2.24 -0.16 5.45
N LEU A 22 2.33 -0.65 4.20
CA LEU A 22 1.14 -1.11 3.49
C LEU A 22 0.49 -2.31 4.21
N ALA A 23 1.27 -3.24 4.76
CA ALA A 23 0.73 -4.36 5.52
C ALA A 23 0.01 -3.89 6.79
N GLU A 24 0.56 -2.89 7.48
CA GLU A 24 -0.06 -2.25 8.63
C GLU A 24 -1.40 -1.60 8.28
N VAL A 25 -1.46 -0.81 7.18
CA VAL A 25 -2.70 -0.20 6.68
C VAL A 25 -3.76 -1.26 6.33
N LEU A 26 -3.35 -2.40 5.77
CA LEU A 26 -4.26 -3.48 5.38
C LEU A 26 -4.57 -4.46 6.52
N HIS A 27 -4.06 -4.22 7.73
CA HIS A 27 -4.16 -5.12 8.88
C HIS A 27 -3.74 -6.57 8.54
N ARG A 28 -2.66 -6.72 7.76
CA ARG A 28 -2.08 -8.01 7.37
C ARG A 28 -0.64 -8.14 7.86
N SER A 29 -0.16 -9.37 7.97
CA SER A 29 1.27 -9.60 8.15
C SER A 29 2.02 -9.23 6.87
N LYS A 30 3.24 -8.69 7.01
CA LYS A 30 4.14 -8.38 5.89
C LYS A 30 4.32 -9.57 4.96
N ASP A 31 4.53 -10.76 5.52
CA ASP A 31 4.75 -11.98 4.74
C ASP A 31 3.50 -12.46 4.03
N GLY A 32 2.34 -12.39 4.69
CA GLY A 32 1.06 -12.73 4.06
C GLY A 32 0.70 -11.77 2.92
N LEU A 33 0.98 -10.47 3.10
CA LEU A 33 0.79 -9.48 2.05
C LEU A 33 1.75 -9.73 0.88
N ARG A 34 3.02 -10.02 1.15
CA ARG A 34 4.02 -10.37 0.12
C ARG A 34 3.57 -11.56 -0.74
N ILE A 35 3.06 -12.62 -0.10
CA ILE A 35 2.52 -13.79 -0.80
C ILE A 35 1.31 -13.37 -1.66
N SER A 36 0.39 -12.61 -1.08
CA SER A 36 -0.81 -12.12 -1.78
C SER A 36 -0.45 -11.30 -3.02
N LEU A 37 0.57 -10.44 -2.94
CA LEU A 37 1.05 -9.62 -4.05
C LEU A 37 1.83 -10.40 -5.11
N SER A 38 2.22 -11.65 -4.84
CA SER A 38 3.02 -12.47 -5.77
C SER A 38 2.14 -13.32 -6.71
N GLY A 39 0.90 -13.59 -6.32
CA GLY A 39 -0.07 -14.33 -7.13
C GLY A 39 -0.97 -13.43 -7.97
N ASP A 40 -1.85 -14.05 -8.76
CA ASP A 40 -2.94 -13.35 -9.43
C ASP A 40 -4.23 -13.48 -8.61
N ASN A 41 -4.55 -12.42 -7.87
CA ASN A 41 -5.75 -12.31 -7.03
C ASN A 41 -6.18 -10.84 -6.87
N GLU A 42 -7.31 -10.63 -6.20
CA GLU A 42 -7.88 -9.30 -6.00
C GLU A 42 -6.90 -8.31 -5.35
N ILE A 43 -6.17 -8.72 -4.31
CA ILE A 43 -5.19 -7.87 -3.62
C ILE A 43 -4.07 -7.47 -4.59
N SER A 44 -3.51 -8.42 -5.34
CA SER A 44 -2.48 -8.12 -6.32
C SER A 44 -2.98 -7.14 -7.40
N ARG A 45 -4.19 -7.34 -7.92
CA ARG A 45 -4.77 -6.50 -8.98
C ARG A 45 -5.07 -5.08 -8.50
N LYS A 46 -5.49 -4.93 -7.24
CA LYS A 46 -5.78 -3.64 -6.61
C LYS A 46 -4.50 -2.86 -6.25
N PHE A 47 -3.51 -3.51 -5.64
CA PHE A 47 -2.37 -2.81 -5.02
C PHE A 47 -1.07 -2.82 -5.83
N LEU A 48 -0.87 -3.75 -6.77
CA LEU A 48 0.30 -3.70 -7.66
C LEU A 48 0.34 -2.44 -8.55
N PRO A 49 -0.79 -1.87 -9.04
CA PRO A 49 -0.77 -0.60 -9.77
C PRO A 49 -0.25 0.59 -8.94
N CYS A 50 -0.41 0.56 -7.60
CA CYS A 50 0.09 1.60 -6.70
C CYS A 50 1.62 1.57 -6.53
N LYS A 51 2.28 0.52 -7.02
CA LYS A 51 3.70 0.22 -6.81
C LYS A 51 4.62 1.22 -7.50
N VAL A 52 5.61 1.71 -6.77
CA VAL A 52 6.72 2.52 -7.29
C VAL A 52 8.04 1.84 -6.97
N ARG A 53 8.89 1.68 -7.98
CA ARG A 53 10.23 1.14 -7.80
C ARG A 53 11.25 2.27 -7.77
N ILE A 54 12.02 2.35 -6.69
CA ILE A 54 13.13 3.30 -6.53
C ILE A 54 14.39 2.49 -6.30
N GLY A 55 15.23 2.37 -7.33
CA GLY A 55 16.39 1.47 -7.34
C GLY A 55 15.99 0.01 -7.08
N ARG A 56 16.47 -0.55 -5.96
CA ARG A 56 16.16 -1.93 -5.52
C ARG A 56 14.98 -2.01 -4.55
N ARG A 57 14.40 -0.87 -4.15
CA ARG A 57 13.31 -0.81 -3.17
C ARG A 57 11.97 -0.69 -3.88
N ILE A 58 10.96 -1.28 -3.27
CA ILE A 58 9.56 -1.21 -3.70
C ILE A 58 8.80 -0.40 -2.66
N TYR A 59 8.03 0.56 -3.15
CA TYR A 59 7.14 1.40 -2.39
C TYR A 59 5.74 1.40 -3.01
N PHE A 60 4.77 2.02 -2.34
CA PHE A 60 3.40 2.20 -2.83
C PHE A 60 2.98 3.65 -2.64
N ARG A 61 2.39 4.30 -3.65
CA ARG A 61 1.92 5.69 -3.53
C ARG A 61 0.76 5.78 -2.56
N THR A 62 0.89 6.61 -1.53
CA THR A 62 -0.14 6.79 -0.51
C THR A 62 -1.49 7.22 -1.12
N ALA A 63 -1.47 8.17 -2.06
CA ALA A 63 -2.68 8.64 -2.75
C ALA A 63 -3.39 7.53 -3.55
N ASP A 64 -2.64 6.63 -4.21
CA ASP A 64 -3.24 5.53 -4.96
C ASP A 64 -3.78 4.45 -4.03
N VAL A 65 -3.04 4.14 -2.96
CA VAL A 65 -3.50 3.22 -1.91
C VAL A 65 -4.80 3.73 -1.28
N ALA A 66 -4.88 5.03 -0.97
CA ALA A 66 -6.10 5.64 -0.44
C ALA A 66 -7.28 5.49 -1.39
N LYS A 67 -7.09 5.78 -2.69
CA LYS A 67 -8.15 5.59 -3.70
C LYS A 67 -8.62 4.15 -3.81
N VAL A 68 -7.70 3.19 -3.75
CA VAL A 68 -8.03 1.75 -3.80
C VAL A 68 -8.85 1.34 -2.58
N LEU A 69 -8.55 1.90 -1.41
CA LEU A 69 -9.30 1.64 -0.17
C LEU A 69 -10.71 2.28 -0.20
N GLU A 70 -10.87 3.42 -0.86
CA GLU A 70 -12.17 4.08 -1.02
C GLU A 70 -13.08 3.41 -2.07
N GLN A 71 -12.48 2.67 -3.02
CA GLN A 71 -13.19 1.95 -4.09
C GLN A 71 -13.50 0.49 -3.73
N GLY A 72 -13.09 0.01 -2.56
CA GLY A 72 -13.30 -1.35 -2.06
C GLY A 72 -14.51 -1.46 -1.16
#